data_AF-A0A349AZL5-F1
#
_entry.id   AF-A0A349AZL5-F1
#
_cell.length_a   1.000
_cell.length_b   1.000
_cell.length_c   1.000
_cell.angle_alpha   90.00
_cell.angle_beta   90.00
_cell.angle_gamma   90.00
#
_symmetry.space_group_name_H-M   'P 1'
#
loop_
_entity.id
_entity.type
_entity.pdbx_description
1 polymer ?
#
loop_
_entity_poly.entity_id
_entity_poly.type
_entity_poly.pdbx_seq_one_letter_code
_entity_poly.pdbx_strand_id
1 'polypeptide(L)'
;MHHYSWTALLSMCEVIRDHRGVEDPDQAWILGELIRYLRHPNSGATAFDDMGPDWVAVRDAARDNGLRKNDPAVRDIAQRWDQLLRFAALRLEADIGQSVTQQLPAAQREVSKRLQHLVDQVVTGGCLDGVLRIPNTVGDLELSVDLRARRITAAVTVPAPDDRGGRARCTWLASQLDADVDRRLVVEAYARNARTATTATLEQIREDKDCLLGEDKKDPAKFRLVLTREMGVARKTGRTSPGFIDSVLSLITDFYGTVIQDLTAWTPKAPKITRAVPSAEPDALTEGDEPPALTVPDGAQAPPGSDPLGDTSPPGQPPEQRGVPAYPWS
;
A
#
# COMPACT_ATOMS: atom_id res chain seq x y z
N MET A 1 -1.19 -27.10 -18.04
CA MET A 1 0.23 -26.71 -18.16
C MET A 1 0.31 -25.21 -18.10
N HIS A 2 1.14 -24.66 -17.21
CA HIS A 2 1.39 -23.21 -17.16
C HIS A 2 2.58 -22.89 -18.07
N HIS A 3 2.43 -21.91 -18.95
CA HIS A 3 3.53 -21.42 -19.78
C HIS A 3 4.22 -20.26 -19.04
N TYR A 4 5.51 -20.43 -18.75
CA TYR A 4 6.34 -19.38 -18.15
C TYR A 4 7.30 -18.83 -19.21
N SER A 5 7.54 -17.51 -19.18
CA SER A 5 8.64 -16.91 -19.92
C SER A 5 9.97 -17.28 -19.26
N TRP A 6 11.06 -17.26 -20.02
CA TRP A 6 12.41 -17.49 -19.49
C TRP A 6 12.78 -16.50 -18.38
N THR A 7 12.34 -15.25 -18.47
CA THR A 7 12.51 -14.25 -17.42
C THR A 7 11.74 -14.60 -16.15
N ALA A 8 10.51 -15.11 -16.28
CA ALA A 8 9.73 -15.55 -15.12
C ALA A 8 10.40 -16.75 -14.43
N LEU A 9 10.95 -17.70 -15.21
CA LEU A 9 11.75 -18.80 -14.67
C LEU A 9 13.00 -18.31 -13.95
N LEU A 10 13.74 -17.37 -14.54
CA LEU A 10 14.91 -16.77 -13.91
C LEU A 10 14.56 -16.08 -12.57
N SER A 11 13.51 -15.24 -12.57
CA SER A 11 13.04 -14.57 -11.36
C SER A 11 12.65 -15.57 -10.27
N MET A 12 11.88 -16.62 -10.61
CA MET A 12 11.54 -17.68 -9.66
C MET A 12 12.78 -18.39 -9.09
N CYS A 13 13.79 -18.67 -9.94
CA CYS A 13 15.03 -19.30 -9.48
C CYS A 13 15.80 -18.39 -8.51
N GLU A 14 15.87 -17.09 -8.79
CA GLU A 14 16.51 -16.09 -7.93
C GLU A 14 15.80 -15.96 -6.58
N VAL A 15 14.46 -15.94 -6.58
CA VAL A 15 13.65 -15.95 -5.35
C VAL A 15 13.95 -17.18 -4.50
N ILE A 16 14.01 -18.36 -5.11
CA ILE A 16 14.30 -19.60 -4.38
C ILE A 16 15.72 -19.54 -3.79
N ARG A 17 16.71 -19.16 -4.60
CA ARG A 17 18.11 -19.14 -4.15
C ARG A 17 18.34 -18.13 -3.02
N ASP A 18 17.86 -16.90 -3.20
CA ASP A 18 18.27 -15.77 -2.36
C ASP A 18 17.37 -15.59 -1.13
N HIS A 19 16.11 -16.03 -1.18
CA HIS A 19 15.12 -15.76 -0.12
C HIS A 19 14.53 -17.00 0.56
N ARG A 20 14.44 -18.14 -0.15
CA ARG A 20 13.85 -19.37 0.42
C ARG A 20 14.91 -20.38 0.85
N GLY A 21 16.04 -20.42 0.14
CA GLY A 21 17.06 -21.45 0.31
C GLY A 21 16.66 -22.80 -0.29
N VAL A 22 17.65 -23.68 -0.43
CA VAL A 22 17.48 -25.08 -0.86
C VAL A 22 18.27 -25.95 0.13
N GLU A 23 17.60 -26.89 0.78
CA GLU A 23 18.20 -27.73 1.83
C GLU A 23 19.26 -28.69 1.29
N ASP A 24 19.00 -29.25 0.10
CA ASP A 24 19.90 -30.18 -0.57
C ASP A 24 21.04 -29.42 -1.30
N PRO A 25 22.32 -29.70 -0.98
CA PRO A 25 23.45 -28.97 -1.54
C PRO A 25 23.64 -29.19 -3.04
N ASP A 26 23.27 -30.36 -3.57
CA ASP A 26 23.36 -30.66 -5.00
C ASP A 26 22.29 -29.89 -5.77
N GLN A 27 21.06 -29.84 -5.23
CA GLN A 27 19.98 -29.02 -5.80
C GLN A 27 20.29 -27.53 -5.73
N ALA A 28 20.90 -27.06 -4.63
CA ALA A 28 21.36 -25.68 -4.50
C ALA A 28 22.41 -25.34 -5.57
N TRP A 29 23.36 -26.26 -5.81
CA TRP A 29 24.36 -26.12 -6.86
C TRP A 29 23.73 -26.09 -8.26
N ILE A 30 22.81 -27.01 -8.57
CA ILE A 30 22.08 -27.05 -9.85
C ILE A 30 21.29 -25.75 -10.07
N LEU A 31 20.61 -25.25 -9.04
CA LEU A 31 19.87 -24.00 -9.10
C LEU A 31 20.80 -22.81 -9.40
N GLY A 32 21.95 -22.75 -8.73
CA GLY A 32 22.97 -21.73 -8.99
C GLY A 32 23.48 -21.77 -10.43
N GLU A 33 23.71 -22.97 -10.96
CA GLU A 33 24.16 -23.20 -12.33
C GLU A 33 23.09 -22.83 -13.36
N LEU A 34 21.82 -23.16 -13.10
CA LEU A 34 20.68 -22.73 -13.92
C LEU A 34 20.56 -21.21 -13.97
N ILE A 35 20.67 -20.53 -12.82
CA ILE A 35 20.66 -19.06 -12.78
C ILE A 35 21.85 -18.49 -13.55
N ARG A 36 23.04 -19.08 -13.42
CA ARG A 36 24.24 -18.66 -14.17
C ARG A 36 24.02 -18.79 -15.67
N TYR A 37 23.44 -19.90 -16.13
CA TYR A 37 23.08 -20.11 -17.52
C TYR A 37 22.05 -19.09 -18.01
N LEU A 38 20.95 -18.90 -17.27
CA LEU A 38 19.88 -17.97 -17.63
C LEU A 38 20.33 -16.50 -17.59
N ARG A 39 21.27 -16.11 -16.72
CA ARG A 39 21.83 -14.74 -16.71
C ARG A 39 22.79 -14.47 -17.86
N HIS A 40 23.33 -15.51 -18.49
CA HIS A 40 24.29 -15.33 -19.58
C HIS A 40 23.66 -14.50 -20.71
N PRO A 41 24.32 -13.46 -21.27
CA PRO A 41 23.73 -12.59 -22.29
C PRO A 41 23.17 -13.32 -23.52
N ASN A 42 23.74 -14.48 -23.86
CA ASN A 42 23.30 -15.30 -24.99
C ASN A 42 22.15 -16.28 -24.64
N SER A 43 21.66 -16.31 -23.41
CA SER A 43 20.59 -17.23 -22.97
C SER A 43 19.21 -16.81 -23.50
N GLY A 44 19.05 -15.53 -23.84
CA GLY A 44 17.76 -14.92 -24.18
C GLY A 44 16.78 -14.78 -23.00
N ALA A 45 17.17 -15.16 -21.77
CA ALA A 45 16.28 -15.15 -20.60
C ALA A 45 16.19 -13.79 -19.89
N THR A 46 17.23 -12.97 -20.00
CA THR A 46 17.37 -11.65 -19.35
C THR A 46 16.96 -10.47 -20.23
N ALA A 47 16.80 -10.66 -21.54
CA ALA A 47 16.80 -9.55 -22.49
C ALA A 47 15.39 -8.97 -22.71
N PHE A 48 14.95 -8.09 -21.81
CA PHE A 48 14.12 -6.97 -22.22
C PHE A 48 15.01 -5.74 -22.30
N ASP A 49 15.72 -5.59 -23.42
CA ASP A 49 16.79 -4.60 -23.61
C ASP A 49 16.53 -3.61 -24.76
N ASP A 50 15.39 -3.75 -25.45
CA ASP A 50 15.05 -2.99 -26.64
C ASP A 50 13.55 -2.65 -26.73
N MET A 51 13.25 -1.35 -26.84
CA MET A 51 11.90 -0.82 -27.11
C MET A 51 11.45 -0.96 -28.57
N GLY A 52 12.22 -1.64 -29.42
CA GLY A 52 11.89 -1.88 -30.81
C GLY A 52 12.35 -0.76 -31.76
N PRO A 53 12.33 -1.02 -33.08
CA PRO A 53 12.86 -0.12 -34.10
C PRO A 53 12.14 1.23 -34.14
N ASP A 54 10.85 1.24 -33.84
CA ASP A 54 10.03 2.44 -33.95
C ASP A 54 10.09 3.34 -32.71
N TRP A 55 10.79 2.93 -31.64
CA TRP A 55 10.85 3.67 -30.38
C TRP A 55 11.28 5.12 -30.56
N VAL A 56 12.37 5.35 -31.31
CA VAL A 56 12.92 6.69 -31.52
C VAL A 56 11.91 7.56 -32.27
N ALA A 57 11.29 7.01 -33.31
CA ALA A 57 10.30 7.71 -34.12
C ALA A 57 9.03 8.05 -33.31
N VAL A 58 8.49 7.09 -32.56
CA VAL A 58 7.30 7.29 -31.71
C VAL A 58 7.58 8.29 -30.60
N ARG A 59 8.73 8.19 -29.92
CA ARG A 59 9.13 9.14 -28.87
C ARG A 59 9.24 10.57 -29.41
N ASP A 60 9.91 10.75 -30.55
CA ASP A 60 10.09 12.09 -31.10
C ASP A 60 8.77 12.65 -31.67
N ALA A 61 7.95 11.81 -32.30
CA ALA A 61 6.61 12.19 -32.74
C ALA A 61 5.64 12.50 -31.58
N ALA A 62 5.81 11.87 -30.41
CA ALA A 62 5.04 12.21 -29.20
C ALA A 62 5.25 13.68 -28.80
N ARG A 63 6.50 14.14 -28.87
CA ARG A 63 6.92 15.51 -28.57
C ARG A 63 6.27 16.53 -29.51
N ASP A 64 6.21 16.21 -30.80
CA ASP A 64 5.66 17.08 -31.83
C ASP A 64 4.13 16.94 -31.98
N ASN A 65 3.48 16.17 -31.10
CA ASN A 65 2.06 15.85 -31.13
C ASN A 65 1.60 15.21 -32.47
N GLY A 66 2.50 14.44 -33.10
CA GLY A 66 2.30 13.83 -34.42
C GLY A 66 1.75 12.40 -34.39
N LEU A 67 1.50 11.84 -33.20
CA LEU A 67 1.06 10.44 -33.06
C LEU A 67 -0.39 10.23 -33.50
N ARG A 68 -0.65 9.08 -34.12
CA ARG A 68 -1.99 8.68 -34.58
C ARG A 68 -2.41 7.37 -33.91
N LYS A 69 -3.68 7.28 -33.53
CA LYS A 69 -4.25 6.11 -32.84
C LYS A 69 -4.14 4.80 -33.63
N ASN A 70 -4.21 4.87 -34.95
CA ASN A 70 -4.16 3.69 -35.82
C ASN A 70 -2.74 3.37 -36.31
N ASP A 71 -1.72 4.05 -35.79
CA ASP A 71 -0.34 3.81 -36.16
C ASP A 71 0.15 2.47 -35.55
N PRO A 72 0.57 1.48 -36.38
CA PRO A 72 1.09 0.22 -35.87
C PRO A 72 2.34 0.40 -34.99
N ALA A 73 3.15 1.44 -35.21
CA ALA A 73 4.32 1.73 -34.40
C ALA A 73 3.94 2.07 -32.96
N VAL A 74 2.91 2.91 -32.77
CA VAL A 74 2.41 3.28 -31.43
C VAL A 74 1.88 2.05 -30.68
N ARG A 75 1.19 1.15 -31.41
CA ARG A 75 0.70 -0.10 -30.83
C ARG A 75 1.84 -1.04 -30.40
N ASP A 76 2.91 -1.15 -31.18
CA ASP A 76 4.09 -1.95 -30.80
C ASP A 76 4.75 -1.39 -29.54
N ILE A 77 4.93 -0.07 -29.46
CA ILE A 77 5.49 0.59 -28.26
C ILE A 77 4.61 0.39 -27.03
N ALA A 78 3.28 0.51 -27.16
CA ALA A 78 2.35 0.22 -26.07
C ALA A 78 2.45 -1.24 -25.59
N GLN A 79 2.59 -2.20 -26.52
CA GLN A 79 2.78 -3.60 -26.18
C GLN A 79 4.11 -3.86 -25.47
N ARG A 80 5.19 -3.20 -25.91
CA ARG A 80 6.50 -3.30 -25.28
C ARG A 80 6.52 -2.66 -23.90
N TRP A 81 5.82 -1.54 -23.70
CA TRP A 81 5.64 -0.96 -22.37
C TRP A 81 4.93 -1.93 -21.42
N ASP A 82 3.86 -2.58 -21.86
CA ASP A 82 3.17 -3.61 -21.05
C ASP A 82 4.07 -4.82 -20.73
N GLN A 83 4.99 -5.18 -21.63
CA GLN A 83 6.01 -6.20 -21.39
C GLN A 83 7.07 -5.72 -20.39
N LEU A 84 7.52 -4.46 -20.50
CA LEU A 84 8.48 -3.83 -19.59
C LEU A 84 7.94 -3.77 -18.16
N LEU A 85 6.67 -3.40 -17.96
CA LEU A 85 6.05 -3.38 -16.62
C LEU A 85 6.03 -4.78 -15.99
N ARG A 86 5.69 -5.81 -16.76
CA ARG A 86 5.73 -7.20 -16.30
C ARG A 86 7.15 -7.66 -15.98
N PHE A 87 8.11 -7.26 -16.82
CA PHE A 87 9.53 -7.53 -16.58
C PHE A 87 10.03 -6.85 -15.31
N ALA A 88 9.67 -5.57 -15.09
CA ALA A 88 10.02 -4.82 -13.90
C ALA A 88 9.43 -5.42 -12.62
N ALA A 89 8.18 -5.91 -12.68
CA ALA A 89 7.57 -6.63 -11.56
C ALA A 89 8.35 -7.89 -11.19
N LEU A 90 8.66 -8.75 -12.17
CA LEU A 90 9.46 -9.97 -11.96
C LEU A 90 10.87 -9.67 -11.44
N ARG A 91 11.47 -8.58 -11.92
CA ARG A 91 12.79 -8.14 -11.46
C ARG A 91 12.74 -7.70 -10.00
N LEU A 92 11.77 -6.87 -9.64
CA LEU A 92 11.61 -6.42 -8.27
C LEU A 92 11.25 -7.58 -7.33
N GLU A 93 10.42 -8.54 -7.79
CA GLU A 93 10.12 -9.78 -7.06
C GLU A 93 11.39 -10.60 -6.76
N ALA A 94 12.30 -10.73 -7.73
CA ALA A 94 13.58 -11.40 -7.52
C ALA A 94 14.46 -10.65 -6.50
N ASP A 95 14.49 -9.32 -6.58
CA ASP A 95 15.30 -8.49 -5.68
C ASP A 95 14.77 -8.54 -4.22
N ILE A 96 13.44 -8.58 -4.00
CA ILE A 96 12.83 -8.47 -2.66
C ILE A 96 12.30 -9.79 -2.08
N GLY A 97 12.15 -10.84 -2.89
CA GLY A 97 11.66 -12.15 -2.47
C GLY A 97 10.15 -12.26 -2.23
N GLN A 98 9.39 -11.21 -2.57
CA GLN A 98 7.93 -11.13 -2.40
C GLN A 98 7.24 -10.97 -3.75
N SER A 99 6.03 -11.52 -3.90
CA SER A 99 5.31 -11.50 -5.18
C SER A 99 4.90 -10.10 -5.60
N VAL A 100 5.52 -9.54 -6.64
CA VAL A 100 5.18 -8.22 -7.19
C VAL A 100 4.33 -8.41 -8.44
N THR A 101 3.22 -7.67 -8.55
CA THR A 101 2.30 -7.82 -9.68
C THR A 101 1.93 -6.48 -10.30
N GLN A 102 1.77 -6.44 -11.62
CA GLN A 102 1.18 -5.30 -12.31
C GLN A 102 -0.31 -5.21 -11.93
N GLN A 103 -0.72 -4.10 -11.33
CA GLN A 103 -2.12 -3.82 -11.05
C GLN A 103 -2.80 -3.29 -12.29
N LEU A 104 -3.91 -3.93 -12.62
CA LEU A 104 -4.73 -3.59 -13.78
C LEU A 104 -6.16 -3.32 -13.32
N PRO A 105 -6.73 -2.14 -13.64
CA PRO A 105 -8.15 -1.89 -13.50
C PRO A 105 -8.98 -2.99 -14.17
N ALA A 106 -10.17 -3.28 -13.66
CA ALA A 106 -11.02 -4.37 -14.19
C ALA A 106 -11.24 -4.26 -15.72
N ALA A 107 -11.39 -3.03 -16.23
CA ALA A 107 -11.56 -2.75 -17.66
C ALA A 107 -10.33 -3.10 -18.53
N GLN A 108 -9.14 -3.20 -17.93
CA GLN A 108 -7.85 -3.40 -18.60
C GLN A 108 -7.27 -4.81 -18.38
N ARG A 109 -8.03 -5.73 -17.77
CA ARG A 109 -7.59 -7.12 -17.63
C ARG A 109 -7.43 -7.83 -18.97
N GLU A 110 -8.32 -7.51 -19.91
CA GLU A 110 -8.23 -8.00 -21.30
C GLU A 110 -7.09 -7.30 -22.05
N VAL A 111 -6.23 -8.07 -22.71
CA VAL A 111 -5.04 -7.57 -23.41
C VAL A 111 -5.39 -6.50 -24.45
N SER A 112 -6.43 -6.75 -25.27
CA SER A 112 -6.86 -5.82 -26.32
C SER A 112 -7.29 -4.45 -25.75
N LYS A 113 -8.06 -4.46 -24.65
CA LYS A 113 -8.52 -3.23 -23.98
C LYS A 113 -7.37 -2.51 -23.28
N ARG A 114 -6.43 -3.26 -22.70
CA ARG A 114 -5.22 -2.68 -22.10
C ARG A 114 -4.36 -1.96 -23.13
N LEU A 115 -4.07 -2.62 -24.26
CA LEU A 115 -3.33 -2.00 -25.35
C LEU A 115 -4.06 -0.79 -25.90
N GLN A 116 -5.39 -0.86 -26.04
CA GLN A 116 -6.19 0.27 -26.49
C GLN A 116 -6.06 1.47 -25.53
N HIS A 117 -6.13 1.22 -24.22
CA HIS A 117 -5.92 2.25 -23.21
C HIS A 117 -4.53 2.89 -23.30
N LEU A 118 -3.48 2.09 -23.39
CA LEU A 118 -2.09 2.58 -23.50
C LEU A 118 -1.88 3.39 -24.78
N VAL A 119 -2.39 2.93 -25.92
CA VAL A 119 -2.35 3.70 -27.18
C VAL A 119 -3.07 5.04 -27.02
N ASP A 120 -4.24 5.05 -26.37
CA ASP A 120 -5.00 6.28 -26.13
C ASP A 120 -4.24 7.25 -25.22
N GLN A 121 -3.59 6.77 -24.15
CA GLN A 121 -2.76 7.59 -23.26
C GLN A 121 -1.55 8.19 -24.00
N VAL A 122 -0.88 7.39 -24.83
CA VAL A 122 0.28 7.84 -25.62
C VAL A 122 -0.13 8.90 -26.64
N VAL A 123 -1.25 8.71 -27.35
CA VAL A 123 -1.68 9.64 -28.40
C VAL A 123 -2.24 10.94 -27.83
N THR A 124 -3.04 10.85 -26.76
CA THR A 124 -3.68 12.04 -26.18
C THR A 124 -2.75 12.81 -25.24
N GLY A 125 -2.16 12.10 -24.27
CA GLY A 125 -1.32 12.65 -23.22
C GLY A 125 0.17 12.65 -23.54
N GLY A 126 0.64 11.78 -24.44
CA GLY A 126 2.07 11.53 -24.60
C GLY A 126 2.64 10.68 -23.46
N CYS A 127 1.79 9.96 -22.74
CA CYS A 127 2.17 9.28 -21.50
C CYS A 127 2.04 7.75 -21.60
N LEU A 128 2.95 7.04 -20.94
CA LEU A 128 2.87 5.61 -20.66
C LEU A 128 2.81 5.41 -19.15
N ASP A 129 1.73 4.83 -18.65
CA ASP A 129 1.49 4.63 -17.22
C ASP A 129 1.45 3.15 -16.82
N GLY A 130 1.69 2.89 -15.55
CA GLY A 130 1.64 1.55 -14.97
C GLY A 130 1.59 1.60 -13.45
N VAL A 131 1.07 0.53 -12.83
CA VAL A 131 1.01 0.41 -11.38
C VAL A 131 1.53 -0.96 -10.97
N LEU A 132 2.42 -1.01 -9.99
CA LEU A 132 2.94 -2.23 -9.39
C LEU A 132 2.43 -2.35 -7.96
N ARG A 133 1.75 -3.46 -7.66
CA ARG A 133 1.40 -3.87 -6.30
C ARG A 133 2.55 -4.66 -5.72
N ILE A 134 3.00 -4.17 -4.58
CA ILE A 134 4.00 -4.80 -3.75
C ILE A 134 3.28 -5.18 -2.44
N PRO A 135 3.42 -6.42 -1.95
CA PRO A 135 2.74 -6.85 -0.73
C PRO A 135 3.37 -6.14 0.49
N ASN A 136 2.55 -5.93 1.51
CA ASN A 136 2.96 -5.33 2.79
C ASN A 136 3.55 -3.91 2.70
N THR A 137 3.32 -3.17 1.61
CA THR A 137 3.66 -1.76 1.49
C THR A 137 2.46 -0.86 1.80
N VAL A 138 2.73 0.41 2.10
CA VAL A 138 1.71 1.42 2.42
C VAL A 138 0.77 1.77 1.26
N GLY A 139 1.21 1.49 0.04
CA GLY A 139 0.50 1.80 -1.20
C GLY A 139 1.17 1.15 -2.40
N ASP A 140 0.53 1.31 -3.56
CA ASP A 140 1.04 0.81 -4.84
C ASP A 140 2.07 1.77 -5.43
N LEU A 141 3.07 1.22 -6.12
CA LEU A 141 4.06 2.00 -6.86
C LEU A 141 3.44 2.37 -8.21
N GLU A 142 3.14 3.65 -8.39
CA GLU A 142 2.66 4.24 -9.64
C GLU A 142 3.84 4.68 -10.51
N LEU A 143 3.83 4.34 -11.79
CA LEU A 143 4.80 4.74 -12.80
C LEU A 143 4.10 5.55 -13.88
N SER A 144 4.75 6.64 -14.28
CA SER A 144 4.31 7.44 -15.43
C SER A 144 5.53 7.95 -16.19
N VAL A 145 5.53 7.72 -17.50
CA VAL A 145 6.53 8.20 -18.42
C VAL A 145 5.88 9.22 -19.32
N ASP A 146 6.30 10.48 -19.21
CA ASP A 146 5.91 11.54 -20.13
C ASP A 146 6.94 11.64 -21.25
N LEU A 147 6.55 11.18 -22.45
CA LEU A 147 7.40 11.18 -23.64
C LEU A 147 7.64 12.60 -24.18
N ARG A 148 6.69 13.52 -23.98
CA ARG A 148 6.79 14.92 -24.41
C ARG A 148 7.80 15.68 -23.56
N ALA A 149 7.71 15.51 -22.24
CA ALA A 149 8.61 16.13 -21.27
C ALA A 149 9.94 15.36 -21.12
N ARG A 150 10.03 14.12 -21.63
CA ARG A 150 11.16 13.19 -21.42
C ARG A 150 11.44 12.97 -19.94
N ARG A 151 10.39 12.74 -19.16
CA ARG A 151 10.49 12.51 -17.72
C ARG A 151 9.86 11.19 -17.34
N ILE A 152 10.51 10.49 -16.43
CA ILE A 152 10.00 9.29 -15.79
C ILE A 152 9.67 9.63 -14.34
N THR A 153 8.49 9.24 -13.89
CA THR A 153 7.97 9.55 -12.57
C THR A 153 7.55 8.26 -11.87
N ALA A 154 8.03 8.08 -10.64
CA ALA A 154 7.54 7.08 -9.72
C ALA A 154 6.80 7.79 -8.58
N ALA A 155 5.68 7.24 -8.15
CA ALA A 155 4.90 7.80 -7.07
C ALA A 155 4.29 6.72 -6.18
N VAL A 156 4.03 7.09 -4.92
CA VAL A 156 3.24 6.28 -3.98
C VAL A 156 2.34 7.20 -3.17
N THR A 157 1.12 6.75 -2.90
CA THR A 157 0.17 7.48 -2.05
C THR A 157 0.11 6.83 -0.67
N VAL A 158 0.27 7.63 0.38
CA VAL A 158 0.31 7.21 1.78
C VAL A 158 -0.80 7.92 2.58
N PRO A 159 -1.65 7.20 3.32
CA PRO A 159 -2.62 7.81 4.23
C PRO A 159 -1.89 8.47 5.41
N ALA A 160 -2.35 9.66 5.80
CA ALA A 160 -1.78 10.37 6.95
C ALA A 160 -2.39 9.85 8.28
N PRO A 161 -1.66 9.92 9.40
CA PRO A 161 -2.18 9.60 10.72
C PRO A 161 -3.41 10.43 11.10
N ASP A 162 -4.48 9.80 11.58
CA ASP A 162 -5.68 10.52 12.01
C ASP A 162 -5.56 11.11 13.43
N ASP A 163 -4.61 10.64 14.25
CA ASP A 163 -4.42 11.07 15.64
C ASP A 163 -3.53 12.31 15.83
N ARG A 164 -3.13 12.96 14.73
CA ARG A 164 -2.16 14.07 14.72
C ARG A 164 -2.73 15.31 14.05
N GLY A 165 -2.32 16.49 14.53
CA GLY A 165 -2.51 17.76 13.81
C GLY A 165 -1.56 17.90 12.62
N GLY A 166 -1.81 18.85 11.72
CA GLY A 166 -1.16 18.92 10.41
C GLY A 166 0.37 18.95 10.46
N ARG A 167 0.97 19.84 11.26
CA ARG A 167 2.44 19.90 11.42
C ARG A 167 3.03 18.57 11.89
N ALA A 168 2.33 17.89 12.80
CA ALA A 168 2.74 16.59 13.31
C ALA A 168 2.61 15.48 12.26
N ARG A 169 1.64 15.55 11.33
CA ARG A 169 1.54 14.65 10.17
C ARG A 169 2.72 14.86 9.20
N CYS A 170 3.07 16.12 8.92
CA CYS A 170 4.21 16.45 8.05
C CYS A 170 5.54 16.01 8.67
N THR A 171 5.69 16.21 9.99
CA THR A 171 6.86 15.73 10.74
C THR A 171 6.96 14.21 10.74
N TRP A 172 5.84 13.50 10.93
CA TRP A 172 5.77 12.04 10.87
C TRP A 172 6.18 11.46 9.52
N LEU A 173 5.76 12.10 8.41
CA LEU A 173 6.18 11.69 7.08
C LEU A 173 7.68 11.93 6.89
N ALA A 174 8.16 13.13 7.22
CA ALA A 174 9.56 13.50 7.06
C ALA A 174 10.51 12.63 7.90
N SER A 175 10.06 12.12 9.05
CA SER A 175 10.86 11.21 9.89
C SER A 175 10.99 9.80 9.34
N GLN A 176 10.19 9.42 8.33
CA GLN A 176 10.30 8.11 7.65
C GLN A 176 11.14 8.19 6.37
N LEU A 177 11.54 9.40 5.96
CA LEU A 177 12.31 9.62 4.74
C LEU A 177 13.77 9.89 5.10
N ASP A 178 14.57 8.84 5.00
CA ASP A 178 15.98 8.81 5.37
C ASP A 178 16.84 9.81 4.60
N ALA A 179 18.03 10.10 5.13
CA ALA A 179 18.95 11.08 4.56
C ALA A 179 19.33 10.78 3.09
N ASP A 180 19.33 9.49 2.72
CA ASP A 180 19.72 8.99 1.40
C ASP A 180 18.63 9.20 0.33
N VAL A 181 17.40 9.55 0.73
CA VAL A 181 16.33 9.91 -0.21
C VAL A 181 16.71 11.16 -1.00
N ASP A 182 16.48 11.11 -2.31
CA ASP A 182 16.72 12.25 -3.21
C ASP A 182 15.94 13.48 -2.70
N ARG A 183 16.68 14.57 -2.45
CA ARG A 183 16.14 15.84 -1.97
C ARG A 183 15.09 16.46 -2.90
N ARG A 184 15.12 16.06 -4.18
CA ARG A 184 14.17 16.48 -5.22
C ARG A 184 12.84 15.73 -5.15
N LEU A 185 12.69 14.73 -4.28
CA LEU A 185 11.42 14.08 -4.02
C LEU A 185 10.37 15.16 -3.67
N VAL A 186 9.28 15.19 -4.42
CA VAL A 186 8.16 16.10 -4.18
C VAL A 186 7.12 15.38 -3.32
N VAL A 187 6.64 16.06 -2.30
CA VAL A 187 5.52 15.60 -1.48
C VAL A 187 4.32 16.48 -1.78
N GLU A 188 3.24 15.84 -2.20
CA GLU A 188 1.95 16.47 -2.43
C GLU A 188 1.01 16.12 -1.26
N ALA A 189 0.64 17.13 -0.48
CA ALA A 189 -0.22 17.00 0.68
C ALA A 189 -1.67 17.35 0.31
N TYR A 190 -2.57 16.37 0.43
CA TYR A 190 -4.00 16.56 0.15
C TYR A 190 -4.79 16.62 1.45
N ALA A 191 -5.39 17.77 1.73
CA ALA A 191 -6.39 17.90 2.81
C ALA A 191 -7.67 17.11 2.48
N ARG A 192 -8.47 16.82 3.51
CA ARG A 192 -9.76 16.13 3.34
C ARG A 192 -10.65 16.90 2.36
N ASN A 193 -11.14 16.23 1.31
CA ASN A 193 -11.96 16.77 0.23
C ASN A 193 -11.29 17.88 -0.63
N ALA A 194 -9.99 18.12 -0.47
CA ALA A 194 -9.27 19.08 -1.31
C ALA A 194 -8.97 18.46 -2.69
N ARG A 195 -9.18 19.26 -3.75
CA ARG A 195 -8.82 18.89 -5.13
C ARG A 195 -7.39 19.28 -5.47
N THR A 196 -6.86 20.32 -4.83
CA THR A 196 -5.50 20.83 -5.03
C THR A 196 -4.64 20.38 -3.86
N ALA A 197 -3.46 19.85 -4.17
CA ALA A 197 -2.47 19.54 -3.16
C ALA A 197 -1.59 20.75 -2.87
N THR A 198 -1.13 20.85 -1.62
CA THR A 198 0.03 21.68 -1.30
C THR A 198 1.28 20.86 -1.59
N THR A 199 2.20 21.41 -2.37
CA THR A 199 3.38 20.68 -2.83
C THR A 199 4.64 21.31 -2.27
N ALA A 200 5.55 20.48 -1.75
CA ALA A 200 6.88 20.91 -1.34
C ALA A 200 7.90 19.81 -1.63
N THR A 201 9.15 20.19 -1.83
CA THR A 201 10.26 19.24 -1.95
C THR A 201 10.66 18.70 -0.58
N LEU A 202 11.29 17.53 -0.55
CA LEU A 202 11.82 16.95 0.68
C LEU A 202 12.85 17.87 1.35
N GLU A 203 13.64 18.60 0.56
CA GLU A 203 14.55 19.65 1.04
C GLU A 203 13.79 20.74 1.83
N GLN A 204 12.74 21.31 1.23
CA GLN A 204 11.91 22.33 1.89
C GLN A 204 11.24 21.79 3.16
N ILE A 205 10.77 20.54 3.16
CA ILE A 205 10.15 19.91 4.32
C ILE A 205 11.15 19.66 5.45
N ARG A 206 12.44 19.46 5.12
CA ARG A 206 13.50 19.32 6.12
C ARG A 206 13.81 20.65 6.79
N GLU A 207 13.75 21.75 6.05
CA GLU A 207 13.95 23.11 6.56
C GLU A 207 12.74 23.64 7.33
N ASP A 208 11.54 23.53 6.75
CA ASP A 208 10.29 23.97 7.35
C ASP A 208 9.22 22.87 7.30
N LYS A 209 8.75 22.46 8.47
CA LYS A 209 7.72 21.43 8.62
C LYS A 209 6.30 21.93 8.30
N ASP A 210 6.08 23.24 8.23
CA ASP A 210 4.75 23.82 7.96
C ASP A 210 4.48 24.05 6.47
N CYS A 211 5.48 23.90 5.60
CA CYS A 211 5.36 24.19 4.16
C CYS A 211 4.25 23.39 3.43
N LEU A 212 3.84 22.24 3.99
CA LEU A 212 2.80 21.38 3.43
C LEU A 212 1.36 21.71 3.91
N LEU A 213 1.19 22.66 4.83
CA LEU A 213 -0.12 22.97 5.42
C LEU A 213 -0.95 23.97 4.59
N GLY A 214 -0.33 24.61 3.60
CA GLY A 214 -0.96 25.65 2.77
C GLY A 214 -1.39 26.87 3.59
N GLU A 215 -2.05 27.83 2.94
CA GLU A 215 -2.50 29.08 3.58
C GLU A 215 -3.58 28.84 4.65
N ASP A 216 -4.51 27.91 4.38
CA ASP A 216 -5.61 27.56 5.29
C ASP A 216 -5.19 26.69 6.49
N LYS A 217 -3.92 26.24 6.53
CA LYS A 217 -3.37 25.31 7.53
C LYS A 217 -4.21 24.06 7.76
N LYS A 218 -4.82 23.52 6.69
CA LYS A 218 -5.67 22.33 6.76
C LYS A 218 -4.83 21.07 6.97
N ASP A 219 -5.33 20.18 7.81
CA ASP A 219 -4.66 18.92 8.08
C ASP A 219 -4.69 18.00 6.84
N PRO A 220 -3.51 17.55 6.34
CA PRO A 220 -3.44 16.64 5.21
C PRO A 220 -3.98 15.26 5.60
N ALA A 221 -4.88 14.72 4.78
CA ALA A 221 -5.45 13.39 4.95
C ALA A 221 -4.61 12.30 4.25
N LYS A 222 -3.91 12.65 3.17
CA LYS A 222 -3.00 11.76 2.45
C LYS A 222 -1.83 12.55 1.87
N PHE A 223 -0.71 11.85 1.70
CA PHE A 223 0.48 12.36 1.04
C PHE A 223 0.75 11.53 -0.21
N ARG A 224 1.10 12.19 -1.31
CA ARG A 224 1.61 11.53 -2.51
C ARG A 224 3.08 11.90 -2.66
N LEU A 225 3.95 10.91 -2.59
CA LEU A 225 5.39 11.07 -2.75
C LEU A 225 5.71 10.83 -4.21
N VAL A 226 6.42 11.77 -4.85
CA VAL A 226 6.66 11.78 -6.29
C VAL A 226 8.14 12.02 -6.55
N LEU A 227 8.82 11.06 -7.17
CA LEU A 227 10.19 11.20 -7.64
C LEU A 227 10.20 11.22 -9.17
N THR A 228 10.76 12.28 -9.75
CA THR A 228 10.84 12.42 -11.20
C THR A 228 12.28 12.57 -11.66
N ARG A 229 12.68 11.74 -12.62
CA ARG A 229 14.01 11.75 -13.25
C ARG A 229 13.91 12.00 -14.76
N GLU A 230 15.05 12.34 -15.36
CA GLU A 230 15.15 12.40 -16.82
C GLU A 230 15.07 11.00 -17.41
N MET A 231 14.35 10.89 -18.52
CA MET A 231 14.17 9.65 -19.24
C MET A 231 15.40 9.33 -20.10
N GLY A 232 15.89 8.08 -20.04
CA GLY A 232 16.92 7.59 -20.94
C GLY A 232 16.46 7.68 -22.41
N VAL A 233 17.28 8.29 -23.26
CA VAL A 233 16.91 8.58 -24.66
C VAL A 233 17.33 7.45 -25.60
N ALA A 234 18.32 6.64 -25.22
CA ALA A 234 18.79 5.54 -26.06
C ALA A 234 17.73 4.42 -26.15
N ARG A 235 17.59 3.85 -27.36
CA ARG A 235 16.66 2.75 -27.66
C ARG A 235 17.04 1.46 -26.91
N LYS A 236 18.33 1.13 -26.92
CA LYS A 236 18.88 -0.06 -26.29
C LYS A 236 19.54 0.29 -24.97
N THR A 237 19.58 -0.68 -24.07
CA THR A 237 20.40 -0.60 -22.86
C THR A 237 21.88 -0.48 -23.23
N GLY A 238 22.61 0.41 -22.57
CA GLY A 238 23.98 0.77 -22.98
C GLY A 238 24.90 1.02 -21.79
N ARG A 239 26.18 0.64 -21.95
CA ARG A 239 27.20 0.81 -20.89
C ARG A 239 27.67 2.26 -20.73
N THR A 240 27.51 3.09 -21.76
CA THR A 240 27.99 4.49 -21.82
C THR A 240 26.89 5.53 -21.53
N SER A 241 25.63 5.19 -21.83
CA SER A 241 24.46 6.03 -21.50
C SER A 241 23.27 5.12 -21.21
N PRO A 242 22.55 5.32 -20.09
CA PRO A 242 21.40 4.49 -19.75
C PRO A 242 20.32 4.62 -20.81
N GLY A 243 19.83 3.47 -21.28
CA GLY A 243 18.69 3.40 -22.19
C GLY A 243 17.39 3.76 -21.48
N PHE A 244 16.31 3.90 -22.26
CA PHE A 244 14.97 4.09 -21.71
C PHE A 244 14.63 3.04 -20.64
N ILE A 245 14.84 1.77 -20.98
CA ILE A 245 14.57 0.62 -20.09
C ILE A 245 15.39 0.72 -18.81
N ASP A 246 16.70 0.98 -18.92
CA ASP A 246 17.59 1.12 -17.74
C ASP A 246 17.10 2.22 -16.81
N SER A 247 16.66 3.36 -17.37
CA SER A 247 16.16 4.49 -16.58
C SER A 247 14.88 4.16 -15.80
N VAL A 248 13.96 3.40 -16.42
CA VAL A 248 12.73 2.95 -15.76
C VAL A 248 13.04 1.94 -14.66
N LEU A 249 13.86 0.92 -14.95
CA LEU A 249 14.22 -0.11 -13.98
C LEU A 249 14.98 0.46 -12.79
N SER A 250 15.97 1.33 -13.03
CA SER A 250 16.70 2.02 -11.97
C SER A 250 15.78 2.90 -11.13
N LEU A 251 14.85 3.64 -11.74
CA LEU A 251 13.90 4.45 -10.98
C LEU A 251 13.01 3.58 -10.07
N ILE A 252 12.56 2.42 -10.54
CA ILE A 252 11.73 1.49 -9.75
C ILE A 252 12.53 0.96 -8.56
N THR A 253 13.72 0.42 -8.80
CA THR A 253 14.57 -0.15 -7.75
C THR A 253 14.98 0.92 -6.73
N ASP A 254 15.40 2.10 -7.19
CA ASP A 254 15.81 3.20 -6.30
C ASP A 254 14.63 3.72 -5.48
N PHE A 255 13.48 3.96 -6.13
CA PHE A 255 12.29 4.46 -5.44
C PHE A 255 11.75 3.46 -4.43
N TYR A 256 11.79 2.16 -4.76
CA TYR A 256 11.43 1.13 -3.81
C TYR A 256 12.38 1.11 -2.60
N GLY A 257 13.69 0.99 -2.85
CA GLY A 257 14.69 0.79 -1.81
C GLY A 257 14.99 2.00 -0.94
N THR A 258 14.69 3.22 -1.40
CA THR A 258 14.93 4.46 -0.62
C THR A 258 13.65 5.10 -0.09
N VAL A 259 12.50 4.87 -0.73
CA VAL A 259 11.23 5.52 -0.34
C VAL A 259 10.23 4.49 0.16
N ILE A 260 9.85 3.50 -0.64
CA ILE A 260 8.73 2.61 -0.28
C ILE A 260 9.07 1.67 0.87
N GLN A 261 10.29 1.12 0.90
CA GLN A 261 10.69 0.10 1.87
C GLN A 261 10.63 0.60 3.33
N ASP A 262 10.91 1.89 3.55
CA ASP A 262 10.98 2.47 4.91
C ASP A 262 9.65 3.11 5.36
N LEU A 263 8.67 3.22 4.46
CA LEU A 263 7.36 3.76 4.80
C LEU A 263 6.55 2.76 5.62
N THR A 264 6.04 3.23 6.75
CA THR A 264 5.18 2.47 7.65
C THR A 264 3.78 3.05 7.63
N ALA A 265 2.77 2.22 7.35
CA ALA A 265 1.38 2.65 7.38
C ALA A 265 0.97 2.99 8.82
N TRP A 266 0.34 4.13 9.02
CA TRP A 266 -0.23 4.44 10.33
C TRP A 266 -1.39 3.49 10.63
N THR A 267 -1.34 2.90 11.83
CA THR A 267 -2.38 1.99 12.33
C THR A 267 -3.07 2.64 13.54
N PRO A 268 -4.41 2.68 13.59
CA PRO A 268 -5.13 3.25 14.72
C PRO A 268 -4.81 2.49 16.01
N LYS A 269 -4.73 3.21 17.14
CA LYS A 269 -4.53 2.59 18.45
C LYS A 269 -5.74 1.72 18.77
N ALA A 270 -5.50 0.52 19.32
CA ALA A 270 -6.56 -0.38 19.74
C ALA A 270 -7.52 0.34 20.71
N PRO A 271 -8.85 0.21 20.52
CA PRO A 271 -9.82 0.81 21.41
C PRO A 271 -9.62 0.25 22.83
N LYS A 272 -9.46 1.14 23.82
CA LYS A 272 -9.30 0.73 25.21
C LYS A 272 -10.67 0.40 25.78
N ILE A 273 -10.79 -0.76 26.43
CA ILE A 273 -11.95 -1.06 27.26
C ILE A 273 -11.91 -0.10 28.45
N THR A 274 -12.88 0.80 28.53
CA THR A 274 -13.11 1.60 29.74
C THR A 274 -13.57 0.65 30.83
N ARG A 275 -12.64 0.13 31.64
CA ARG A 275 -13.00 -0.57 32.87
C ARG A 275 -13.53 0.50 33.82
N ALA A 276 -14.82 0.44 34.13
CA ALA A 276 -15.40 1.26 35.17
C ALA A 276 -14.56 1.05 36.44
N VAL A 277 -13.94 2.13 36.93
CA VAL A 277 -13.41 2.15 38.29
C VAL A 277 -14.63 1.92 39.19
N PRO A 278 -14.66 0.90 40.06
CA PRO A 278 -15.73 0.79 41.04
C PRO A 278 -15.75 2.11 41.81
N SER A 279 -16.87 2.83 41.73
CA SER A 279 -17.10 3.99 42.57
C SER A 279 -16.86 3.56 44.01
N ALA A 280 -15.97 4.26 44.72
CA ALA A 280 -15.87 4.11 46.16
C ALA A 280 -17.28 4.20 46.75
N GLU A 281 -17.65 3.18 47.52
CA GLU A 281 -18.91 3.14 48.24
C GLU A 281 -19.04 4.45 49.06
N PRO A 282 -20.18 5.15 49.01
CA PRO A 282 -20.37 6.34 49.81
C PRO A 282 -20.37 5.95 51.29
N ASP A 283 -19.44 6.56 52.04
CA ASP A 283 -19.39 6.55 53.49
C ASP A 283 -20.76 6.89 54.08
N ALA A 284 -21.11 6.15 55.13
CA ALA A 284 -22.38 6.19 55.81
C ALA A 284 -22.79 7.60 56.25
N LEU A 285 -24.09 7.88 56.06
CA LEU A 285 -24.80 9.05 56.56
C LEU A 285 -24.62 9.21 58.08
N THR A 286 -23.96 10.28 58.51
CA THR A 286 -24.18 10.88 59.83
C THR A 286 -25.10 12.08 59.65
N GLU A 287 -26.40 11.90 59.91
CA GLU A 287 -27.32 12.99 60.24
C GLU A 287 -27.98 12.66 61.58
N GLY A 288 -27.49 13.33 62.63
CA GLY A 288 -28.27 13.60 63.81
C GLY A 288 -28.86 15.00 63.64
N ASP A 289 -30.15 15.08 63.37
CA ASP A 289 -30.96 16.20 63.84
C ASP A 289 -32.38 15.72 64.16
N GLU A 290 -32.89 16.23 65.25
CA GLU A 290 -33.89 15.66 66.15
C GLU A 290 -35.33 16.08 65.76
N PRO A 291 -36.33 15.18 65.72
CA PRO A 291 -37.73 15.59 65.60
C PRO A 291 -38.37 15.83 66.99
N PRO A 292 -39.15 16.90 67.22
CA PRO A 292 -39.79 17.11 68.52
C PRO A 292 -41.05 16.25 68.72
N ALA A 293 -41.25 15.93 70.00
CA ALA A 293 -42.13 14.92 70.59
C ALA A 293 -43.64 14.99 70.26
N LEU A 294 -44.32 13.84 70.42
CA LEU A 294 -45.43 13.68 71.39
C LEU A 294 -45.85 12.20 71.55
N THR A 295 -45.53 11.65 72.73
CA THR A 295 -46.30 10.72 73.59
C THR A 295 -46.95 9.44 73.00
N VAL A 296 -46.52 8.29 73.53
CA VAL A 296 -47.31 7.04 73.59
C VAL A 296 -47.47 6.65 75.07
N PRO A 297 -48.69 6.39 75.57
CA PRO A 297 -48.88 5.83 76.89
C PRO A 297 -48.66 4.32 76.90
N ASP A 298 -48.19 3.88 78.07
CA ASP A 298 -47.69 2.57 78.45
C ASP A 298 -48.78 1.48 78.50
N GLY A 299 -48.39 0.23 78.22
CA GLY A 299 -49.11 -0.95 78.70
C GLY A 299 -49.38 -2.09 77.71
N ALA A 300 -48.99 -3.30 78.16
CA ALA A 300 -49.62 -4.61 77.94
C ALA A 300 -49.11 -5.53 76.80
N GLN A 301 -48.06 -6.29 77.14
CA GLN A 301 -47.97 -7.76 77.19
C GLN A 301 -48.85 -8.62 76.24
N ALA A 302 -48.18 -9.46 75.42
CA ALA A 302 -48.72 -10.55 74.58
C ALA A 302 -49.34 -11.71 75.42
N PRO A 303 -50.21 -12.60 74.90
CA PRO A 303 -49.78 -13.77 74.07
C PRO A 303 -50.92 -14.32 73.11
N PRO A 304 -51.06 -15.62 72.78
CA PRO A 304 -50.59 -16.27 71.54
C PRO A 304 -51.68 -16.99 70.68
N GLY A 305 -51.31 -17.42 69.46
CA GLY A 305 -51.83 -18.64 68.81
C GLY A 305 -53.04 -18.53 67.88
N SER A 306 -52.86 -18.94 66.61
CA SER A 306 -53.69 -19.96 65.93
C SER A 306 -53.16 -20.26 64.53
N ASP A 307 -52.67 -21.49 64.38
CA ASP A 307 -52.57 -22.33 63.17
C ASP A 307 -53.99 -22.69 62.64
N PRO A 308 -54.18 -23.49 61.55
CA PRO A 308 -53.44 -23.66 60.28
C PRO A 308 -54.41 -23.81 59.07
N LEU A 309 -53.93 -24.31 57.92
CA LEU A 309 -54.63 -24.81 56.70
C LEU A 309 -54.86 -23.77 55.58
N GLY A 310 -54.60 -24.03 54.30
CA GLY A 310 -54.45 -25.31 53.62
C GLY A 310 -53.75 -25.24 52.26
N ASP A 311 -53.38 -26.45 51.85
CA ASP A 311 -52.64 -26.93 50.69
C ASP A 311 -53.52 -26.99 49.41
N THR A 312 -52.96 -26.66 48.24
CA THR A 312 -53.25 -27.35 46.95
C THR A 312 -52.08 -27.19 45.96
N SER A 313 -51.09 -28.08 46.04
CA SER A 313 -50.54 -28.99 44.99
C SER A 313 -50.31 -28.59 43.48
N PRO A 314 -49.40 -29.31 42.74
CA PRO A 314 -48.46 -28.85 41.68
C PRO A 314 -48.80 -29.45 40.27
N PRO A 315 -47.92 -29.85 39.28
CA PRO A 315 -46.45 -29.76 39.05
C PRO A 315 -45.98 -29.44 37.60
N GLY A 316 -44.66 -29.38 37.35
CA GLY A 316 -44.09 -29.64 36.00
C GLY A 316 -42.64 -29.17 35.74
N GLN A 317 -41.70 -30.10 35.69
CA GLN A 317 -40.44 -30.08 34.92
C GLN A 317 -40.56 -31.18 33.84
N PRO A 318 -39.86 -31.20 32.68
CA PRO A 318 -38.38 -31.06 32.51
C PRO A 318 -38.03 -30.50 31.08
N PRO A 319 -36.96 -30.87 30.32
CA PRO A 319 -35.64 -31.46 30.59
C PRO A 319 -34.44 -30.73 29.90
N GLU A 320 -33.28 -31.40 30.00
CA GLU A 320 -31.90 -31.14 29.59
C GLU A 320 -31.56 -31.21 28.07
N GLN A 321 -30.36 -30.69 27.73
CA GLN A 321 -29.35 -31.17 26.76
C GLN A 321 -29.18 -30.62 25.31
N ARG A 322 -27.88 -30.38 25.00
CA ARG A 322 -27.09 -30.55 23.75
C ARG A 322 -26.78 -29.36 22.83
N GLY A 323 -25.46 -29.19 22.60
CA GLY A 323 -24.84 -29.28 21.27
C GLY A 323 -24.56 -27.96 20.55
N VAL A 324 -23.28 -27.55 20.50
CA VAL A 324 -22.77 -26.44 19.68
C VAL A 324 -22.32 -26.98 18.32
N PRO A 325 -22.75 -26.40 17.17
CA PRO A 325 -22.14 -26.68 15.87
C PRO A 325 -21.13 -25.60 15.46
N ALA A 326 -20.07 -26.06 14.79
CA ALA A 326 -19.06 -25.25 14.11
C ALA A 326 -19.59 -24.66 12.79
N TYR A 327 -19.12 -23.46 12.42
CA TYR A 327 -19.45 -22.81 11.14
C TYR A 327 -18.37 -23.02 10.07
N PRO A 328 -18.76 -23.10 8.78
CA PRO A 328 -17.86 -23.36 7.67
C PRO A 328 -17.51 -22.07 6.91
N TRP A 329 -16.23 -21.92 6.54
CA TRP A 329 -15.83 -21.32 5.26
C TRP A 329 -14.48 -21.91 4.85
N SER A 330 -14.50 -22.54 3.68
CA SER A 330 -13.37 -22.85 2.81
C SER A 330 -13.56 -22.01 1.55
#